data_AF-A0A421BGL9-F1
#
_entry.id   AF-A0A421BGL9-F1
#
_cell.length_a   1.000
_cell.length_b   1.000
_cell.length_c   1.000
_cell.angle_alpha   90.00
_cell.angle_beta   90.00
_cell.angle_gamma   90.00
#
_symmetry.space_group_name_H-M   'P 1'
#
loop_
_entity.id
_entity.type
_entity.pdbx_description
1 polymer ?
#
loop_
_entity_poly.entity_id
_entity_poly.type
_entity_poly.pdbx_seq_one_letter_code
_entity_poly.pdbx_strand_id
1 'polypeptide(L)'
;MKNSYPRLCGGTFFVLLLRAKRTKAKKDIRKYSANGITNPEFLKGLITIFDSSYYEPSGSSLETNTSRYKKCEISKADCLPFDDNALITAFDRQIKEDYYTLLVRMKELLDYFLTIDKAPKIDELVYGILNLIINDYSINQDDIFYALPNGTGIIKKDLISTLDINLYSLILGVWHFILTSRKDNKIGASTIKSWHEEPLEKGEAHIFTSSIGSTYHLDIKISTLIEQNESVEREISDEVNKDFFEEPEIEILDSVDTNETSQHQENKQPTINNQFIFNQSGSGVNIGQVTNVIIKNGKVVDAE
;
A
#
# COMPACT_ATOMS: atom_id res chain seq x y z
N MET A 1 8.94 26.21 10.67
CA MET A 1 7.85 27.07 10.15
C MET A 1 6.63 26.18 9.96
N LYS A 2 5.47 26.53 10.52
CA LYS A 2 4.22 25.84 10.14
C LYS A 2 4.00 26.11 8.65
N ASN A 3 3.88 25.08 7.79
CA ASN A 3 3.42 25.32 6.42
C ASN A 3 2.06 26.01 6.51
N SER A 4 1.89 27.13 5.82
CA SER A 4 0.63 27.89 5.83
C SER A 4 -0.45 27.27 4.95
N TYR A 5 -0.11 26.24 4.18
CA TYR A 5 -1.02 25.54 3.26
C TYR A 5 -0.74 24.02 3.24
N PRO A 6 -1.74 23.18 2.89
CA PRO A 6 -1.59 21.74 2.69
C PRO A 6 -0.52 21.39 1.65
N ARG A 7 0.20 20.28 1.82
CA ARG A 7 1.24 19.84 0.89
C ARG A 7 0.89 18.48 0.28
N LEU A 8 1.01 18.36 -1.03
CA LEU A 8 0.99 17.09 -1.73
C LEU A 8 2.35 16.42 -1.61
N CYS A 9 2.39 15.30 -0.91
CA CYS A 9 3.49 14.35 -0.92
C CYS A 9 2.95 12.91 -0.82
N GLY A 10 3.86 11.94 -0.80
CA GLY A 10 3.51 10.53 -0.73
C GLY A 10 2.63 10.14 0.46
N GLY A 11 2.94 10.65 1.66
CA GLY A 11 2.20 10.34 2.87
C GLY A 11 0.79 10.92 2.88
N THR A 12 0.62 12.18 2.47
CA THR A 12 -0.72 12.81 2.36
C THR A 12 -1.56 12.14 1.29
N PHE A 13 -0.96 11.82 0.14
CA PHE A 13 -1.62 11.07 -0.93
C PHE A 13 -2.05 9.68 -0.45
N PHE A 14 -1.15 8.97 0.24
CA PHE A 14 -1.43 7.64 0.75
C PHE A 14 -2.53 7.66 1.82
N VAL A 15 -2.55 8.65 2.72
CA VAL A 15 -3.68 8.82 3.66
C VAL A 15 -5.01 8.97 2.95
N LEU A 16 -5.08 9.74 1.86
CA LEU A 16 -6.31 9.90 1.07
C LEU A 16 -6.74 8.56 0.44
N LEU A 17 -5.81 7.82 -0.18
CA LEU A 17 -6.08 6.47 -0.71
C LEU A 17 -6.65 5.54 0.37
N LEU A 18 -6.08 5.59 1.58
CA LEU A 18 -6.53 4.74 2.69
C LEU A 18 -7.96 5.03 3.15
N ARG A 19 -8.53 6.22 2.88
CA ARG A 19 -9.94 6.53 3.20
C ARG A 19 -10.94 5.77 2.33
N ALA A 20 -10.54 5.45 1.11
CA ALA A 20 -11.30 4.64 0.15
C ALA A 20 -10.93 3.15 0.21
N LYS A 21 -9.90 2.78 1.01
CA LYS A 21 -9.45 1.40 1.15
C LYS A 21 -10.57 0.51 1.68
N ARG A 22 -10.75 -0.65 1.05
CA ARG A 22 -11.69 -1.66 1.54
C ARG A 22 -11.18 -2.33 2.82
N THR A 23 -12.10 -2.98 3.53
CA THR A 23 -11.83 -3.66 4.80
C THR A 23 -11.73 -5.18 4.64
N LYS A 24 -12.22 -5.76 3.54
CA LYS A 24 -12.24 -7.21 3.30
C LYS A 24 -11.76 -7.55 1.90
N ALA A 25 -11.05 -8.67 1.77
CA ALA A 25 -10.56 -9.15 0.48
C ALA A 25 -11.73 -9.59 -0.38
N LYS A 26 -11.69 -9.29 -1.68
CA LYS A 26 -12.54 -10.00 -2.64
C LYS A 26 -12.04 -11.44 -2.66
N LYS A 27 -12.96 -12.41 -2.49
CA LYS A 27 -12.63 -13.85 -2.48
C LYS A 27 -11.89 -14.30 -3.75
N ASP A 28 -12.09 -13.56 -4.84
CA ASP A 28 -11.68 -13.97 -6.18
C ASP A 28 -10.33 -13.39 -6.65
N ILE A 29 -9.61 -12.64 -5.82
CA ILE A 29 -8.35 -12.01 -6.26
C ILE A 29 -7.26 -12.24 -5.21
N ARG A 30 -6.36 -13.20 -5.48
CA ARG A 30 -5.10 -13.41 -4.72
C ARG A 30 -3.87 -12.85 -5.47
N LYS A 31 -4.09 -11.90 -6.38
CA LYS A 31 -3.06 -11.41 -7.33
C LYS A 31 -2.04 -10.45 -6.70
N TYR A 32 -2.41 -9.69 -5.68
CA TYR A 32 -1.56 -8.59 -5.16
C TYR A 32 -1.03 -8.77 -3.73
N SER A 33 -1.62 -9.67 -2.94
CA SER A 33 -1.23 -9.80 -1.54
C SER A 33 -1.64 -11.15 -0.98
N ALA A 34 -0.64 -11.92 -0.53
CA ALA A 34 -0.84 -13.11 0.30
C ALA A 34 -1.34 -12.73 1.71
N ASN A 35 -1.00 -11.52 2.17
CA ASN A 35 -1.27 -11.01 3.52
C ASN A 35 -2.59 -10.23 3.63
N GLY A 36 -3.38 -10.14 2.56
CA GLY A 36 -4.66 -9.43 2.50
C GLY A 36 -4.54 -7.90 2.31
N ILE A 37 -5.58 -7.17 2.71
CA ILE A 37 -5.69 -5.71 2.45
C ILE A 37 -5.18 -4.92 3.64
N THR A 38 -3.86 -4.88 3.78
CA THR A 38 -3.16 -4.09 4.79
C THR A 38 -2.60 -2.80 4.18
N ASN A 39 -2.23 -1.83 5.02
CA ASN A 39 -1.56 -0.62 4.51
C ASN A 39 -0.19 -0.95 3.89
N PRO A 40 0.65 -1.82 4.49
CA PRO A 40 1.94 -2.19 3.91
C PRO A 40 1.82 -2.80 2.51
N GLU A 41 0.86 -3.71 2.32
CA GLU A 41 0.62 -4.35 1.01
C GLU A 41 0.10 -3.34 -0.03
N PHE A 42 -0.68 -2.35 0.38
CA PHE A 42 -1.10 -1.30 -0.54
C PHE A 42 0.07 -0.41 -0.96
N LEU A 43 0.94 -0.03 -0.01
CA LEU A 43 2.14 0.74 -0.34
C LEU A 43 3.10 -0.07 -1.21
N LYS A 44 3.28 -1.37 -0.92
CA LYS A 44 4.04 -2.31 -1.77
C LYS A 44 3.48 -2.36 -3.19
N GLY A 45 2.16 -2.46 -3.34
CA GLY A 45 1.53 -2.41 -4.65
C GLY A 45 1.78 -1.10 -5.40
N LEU A 46 1.87 0.06 -4.71
CA LEU A 46 2.28 1.31 -5.36
C LEU A 46 3.77 1.31 -5.76
N ILE A 47 4.62 0.66 -4.94
CA ILE A 47 6.04 0.48 -5.26
C ILE A 47 6.18 -0.41 -6.50
N THR A 48 5.39 -1.47 -6.67
CA THR A 48 5.51 -2.35 -7.83
C THR A 48 5.03 -1.72 -9.14
N ILE A 49 4.20 -0.66 -9.08
CA ILE A 49 3.93 0.21 -10.25
C ILE A 49 5.16 1.04 -10.63
N PHE A 50 5.95 1.46 -9.65
CA PHE A 50 7.15 2.25 -9.82
C PHE A 50 8.36 1.42 -10.26
N ASP A 51 8.54 0.25 -9.65
CA ASP A 51 9.58 -0.75 -9.92
C ASP A 51 8.92 -2.13 -9.94
N SER A 52 8.68 -2.66 -11.14
CA SER A 52 8.04 -3.97 -11.32
C SER A 52 8.86 -5.13 -10.78
N SER A 53 10.18 -4.95 -10.58
CA SER A 53 11.08 -5.96 -10.03
C SER A 53 11.24 -5.86 -8.50
N TYR A 54 10.45 -5.01 -7.86
CA TYR A 54 10.56 -4.76 -6.42
C TYR A 54 10.35 -6.04 -5.61
N TYR A 55 11.35 -6.37 -4.80
CA TYR A 55 11.27 -7.34 -3.73
C TYR A 55 11.52 -6.65 -2.40
N GLU A 56 10.90 -7.15 -1.33
CA GLU A 56 11.09 -6.58 0.00
C GLU A 56 12.46 -7.00 0.56
N PRO A 57 13.36 -6.05 0.90
CA PRO A 57 14.67 -6.39 1.42
C PRO A 57 14.61 -7.05 2.81
N SER A 58 15.40 -8.11 3.00
CA SER A 58 15.54 -8.80 4.28
C SER A 58 15.93 -7.85 5.42
N GLY A 59 15.24 -7.95 6.56
CA GLY A 59 15.51 -7.15 7.76
C GLY A 59 14.93 -5.73 7.75
N SER A 60 14.36 -5.27 6.63
CA SER A 60 13.58 -4.04 6.58
C SER A 60 12.12 -4.33 6.97
N SER A 61 11.54 -3.56 7.91
CA SER A 61 10.13 -3.71 8.27
C SER A 61 9.28 -2.79 7.38
N LEU A 62 8.72 -3.35 6.29
CA LEU A 62 7.78 -2.62 5.44
C LEU A 62 6.60 -2.09 6.26
N GLU A 63 6.14 -2.83 7.27
CA GLU A 63 5.07 -2.39 8.17
C GLU A 63 5.40 -1.09 8.91
N THR A 64 6.58 -1.05 9.56
CA THR A 64 7.04 0.12 10.29
C THR A 64 7.26 1.30 9.35
N ASN A 65 7.93 1.07 8.21
CA ASN A 65 8.23 2.11 7.26
C ASN A 65 6.97 2.65 6.57
N THR A 66 5.98 1.81 6.29
CA THR A 66 4.66 2.25 5.79
C THR A 66 3.98 3.19 6.79
N SER A 67 4.00 2.84 8.08
CA SER A 67 3.41 3.67 9.13
C SER A 67 4.11 5.03 9.22
N ARG A 68 5.45 5.06 9.18
CA ARG A 68 6.25 6.30 9.21
C ARG A 68 6.08 7.13 7.94
N TYR A 69 6.01 6.49 6.77
CA TYR A 69 5.80 7.15 5.48
C TYR A 69 4.43 7.82 5.42
N LYS A 70 3.37 7.13 5.83
CA LYS A 70 2.01 7.68 5.95
C LYS A 70 1.96 8.91 6.86
N LYS A 71 2.74 8.90 7.95
CA LYS A 71 2.86 10.02 8.89
C LYS A 71 3.75 11.17 8.39
N CYS A 72 4.33 11.04 7.19
CA CYS A 72 5.31 11.98 6.66
C CYS A 72 6.55 12.14 7.56
N GLU A 73 6.98 11.07 8.24
CA GLU A 73 8.18 11.09 9.10
C GLU A 73 9.45 10.69 8.33
N ILE A 74 9.29 9.88 7.28
CA ILE A 74 10.38 9.43 6.40
C ILE A 74 9.99 9.61 4.94
N SER A 75 11.01 9.80 4.11
CA SER A 75 10.85 9.91 2.65
C SER A 75 11.31 8.65 1.92
N LYS A 76 12.18 7.88 2.59
CA LYS A 76 12.83 6.68 2.05
C LYS A 76 13.22 5.73 3.18
N ALA A 77 13.49 4.49 2.80
CA ALA A 77 14.05 3.40 3.57
C ALA A 77 14.54 2.33 2.57
N ASP A 78 15.22 1.30 3.00
CA ASP A 78 15.67 0.22 2.10
C ASP A 78 14.48 -0.42 1.36
N CYS A 79 13.33 -0.56 2.01
CA CYS A 79 12.08 -1.03 1.41
C CYS A 79 11.25 0.07 0.71
N LEU A 80 11.73 1.32 0.64
CA LEU A 80 11.02 2.46 0.04
C LEU A 80 11.98 3.19 -0.92
N PRO A 81 12.18 2.70 -2.16
CA PRO A 81 13.23 3.15 -3.09
C PRO A 81 12.92 4.49 -3.78
N PHE A 82 12.19 5.39 -3.11
CA PHE A 82 11.64 6.61 -3.69
C PHE A 82 12.67 7.73 -3.93
N ASP A 83 13.94 7.53 -3.59
CA ASP A 83 15.03 8.46 -3.90
C ASP A 83 16.05 7.92 -4.89
N ASP A 84 15.84 6.71 -5.42
CA ASP A 84 16.68 6.15 -6.47
C ASP A 84 16.42 6.87 -7.80
N ASN A 85 17.38 7.69 -8.24
CA ASN A 85 17.24 8.47 -9.46
C ASN A 85 17.16 7.62 -10.73
N ALA A 86 17.78 6.44 -10.74
CA ALA A 86 17.73 5.55 -11.90
C ALA A 86 16.32 4.96 -12.05
N LEU A 87 15.73 4.51 -10.94
CA LEU A 87 14.34 4.02 -10.93
C LEU A 87 13.34 5.15 -11.26
N ILE A 88 13.53 6.35 -10.71
CA ILE A 88 12.70 7.53 -11.03
C ILE A 88 12.76 7.87 -12.52
N THR A 89 13.95 7.85 -13.11
CA THR A 89 14.13 8.13 -14.54
C THR A 89 13.49 7.04 -15.41
N ALA A 90 13.65 5.78 -15.02
CA ALA A 90 13.04 4.66 -15.72
C ALA A 90 11.51 4.70 -15.68
N PHE A 91 10.93 5.04 -14.52
CA PHE A 91 9.49 5.20 -14.36
C PHE A 91 8.94 6.38 -15.15
N ASP A 92 9.62 7.53 -15.13
CA ASP A 92 9.24 8.70 -15.94
C ASP A 92 9.26 8.39 -17.44
N ARG A 93 10.25 7.61 -17.90
CA ARG A 93 10.30 7.13 -19.29
C ARG A 93 9.12 6.19 -19.60
N GLN A 94 8.84 5.21 -18.73
CA GLN A 94 7.72 4.28 -18.93
C GLN A 94 6.37 5.01 -18.98
N ILE A 95 6.16 6.04 -18.16
CA ILE A 95 4.94 6.87 -18.24
C ILE A 95 4.78 7.54 -19.62
N LYS A 96 5.89 7.89 -20.28
CA LYS A 96 5.88 8.57 -21.59
C LYS A 96 5.82 7.61 -22.78
N GLU A 97 6.35 6.40 -22.62
CA GLU A 97 6.50 5.42 -23.71
C GLU A 97 5.49 4.27 -23.64
N ASP A 98 5.06 3.87 -22.44
CA ASP A 98 4.20 2.72 -22.16
C ASP A 98 3.16 3.02 -21.06
N TYR A 99 2.48 4.15 -21.20
CA TYR A 99 1.48 4.63 -20.24
C TYR A 99 0.36 3.62 -20.00
N TYR A 100 -0.12 2.97 -21.07
CA TYR A 100 -1.29 2.10 -21.01
C TYR A 100 -1.04 0.90 -20.09
N THR A 101 0.12 0.26 -20.19
CA THR A 101 0.50 -0.86 -19.32
C THR A 101 0.50 -0.46 -17.85
N LEU A 102 1.09 0.71 -17.52
CA LEU A 102 1.06 1.24 -16.16
C LEU A 102 -0.36 1.59 -15.69
N LEU A 103 -1.20 2.11 -16.58
CA LEU A 103 -2.59 2.43 -16.28
C LEU A 103 -3.40 1.17 -15.95
N VAL A 104 -3.22 0.08 -16.72
CA VAL A 104 -3.87 -1.21 -16.44
C VAL A 104 -3.38 -1.77 -15.10
N ARG A 105 -2.06 -1.78 -14.84
CA ARG A 105 -1.53 -2.24 -13.55
C ARG A 105 -2.05 -1.41 -12.37
N MET A 106 -2.14 -0.08 -12.52
CA MET A 106 -2.75 0.81 -11.51
C MET A 106 -4.24 0.49 -11.33
N LYS A 107 -4.97 0.23 -12.41
CA LYS A 107 -6.38 -0.17 -12.37
C LYS A 107 -6.58 -1.41 -11.52
N GLU A 108 -5.83 -2.47 -11.81
CA GLU A 108 -5.92 -3.73 -11.09
C GLU A 108 -5.56 -3.57 -9.60
N LEU A 109 -4.53 -2.77 -9.28
CA LEU A 109 -4.16 -2.43 -7.91
C LEU A 109 -5.32 -1.75 -7.17
N LEU A 110 -5.91 -0.70 -7.75
CA LEU A 110 -6.99 0.03 -7.11
C LEU A 110 -8.27 -0.80 -7.02
N ASP A 111 -8.59 -1.60 -8.04
CA ASP A 111 -9.69 -2.57 -8.02
C ASP A 111 -9.52 -3.61 -6.90
N TYR A 112 -8.29 -3.88 -6.48
CA TYR A 112 -8.01 -4.76 -5.36
C TYR A 112 -8.08 -4.05 -4.00
N PHE A 113 -7.53 -2.84 -3.87
CA PHE A 113 -7.39 -2.16 -2.57
C PHE A 113 -8.52 -1.18 -2.23
N LEU A 114 -9.27 -0.65 -3.20
CA LEU A 114 -10.28 0.39 -2.98
C LEU A 114 -11.71 -0.12 -3.07
N THR A 115 -12.65 0.61 -2.47
CA THR A 115 -14.08 0.30 -2.56
C THR A 115 -14.71 1.01 -3.76
N ILE A 116 -14.27 0.66 -4.96
CA ILE A 116 -14.61 1.34 -6.23
C ILE A 116 -16.11 1.29 -6.55
N ASP A 117 -16.82 0.28 -6.03
CA ASP A 117 -18.26 0.13 -6.13
C ASP A 117 -19.07 1.14 -5.29
N LYS A 118 -18.41 1.93 -4.42
CA LYS A 118 -19.06 2.94 -3.59
C LYS A 118 -18.69 4.34 -4.06
N ALA A 119 -19.54 4.92 -4.91
CA ALA A 119 -19.35 6.27 -5.44
C ALA A 119 -18.97 7.32 -4.36
N PRO A 120 -19.66 7.43 -3.20
CA PRO A 120 -19.27 8.43 -2.19
C PRO A 120 -17.83 8.30 -1.66
N LYS A 121 -17.27 7.09 -1.66
CA LYS A 121 -15.87 6.85 -1.25
C LYS A 121 -14.88 7.25 -2.33
N ILE A 122 -15.26 7.11 -3.58
CA ILE A 122 -14.45 7.52 -4.73
C ILE A 122 -14.52 9.03 -4.91
N ASP A 123 -15.70 9.64 -4.75
CA ASP A 123 -15.88 11.09 -4.72
C ASP A 123 -14.99 11.72 -3.64
N GLU A 124 -15.05 11.18 -2.42
CA GLU A 124 -14.23 11.66 -1.30
C GLU A 124 -12.72 11.61 -1.59
N LEU A 125 -12.26 10.53 -2.23
CA LEU A 125 -10.86 10.38 -2.63
C LEU A 125 -10.47 11.39 -3.71
N VAL A 126 -11.25 11.48 -4.79
CA VAL A 126 -10.96 12.36 -5.93
C VAL A 126 -11.00 13.82 -5.51
N TYR A 127 -12.03 14.23 -4.77
CA TYR A 127 -12.15 15.59 -4.23
C TYR A 127 -10.98 15.91 -3.30
N GLY A 128 -10.62 14.98 -2.41
CA GLY A 128 -9.48 15.15 -1.51
C GLY A 128 -8.17 15.39 -2.24
N ILE A 129 -7.92 14.64 -3.32
CA ILE A 129 -6.72 14.79 -4.14
C ILE A 129 -6.72 16.11 -4.91
N LEU A 130 -7.82 16.44 -5.60
CA LEU A 130 -7.91 17.68 -6.37
C LEU A 130 -7.84 18.91 -5.47
N ASN A 131 -8.54 18.91 -4.33
CA ASN A 131 -8.44 19.99 -3.35
C ASN A 131 -7.03 20.09 -2.76
N LEU A 132 -6.33 18.98 -2.55
CA LEU A 132 -4.93 19.02 -2.11
C LEU A 132 -4.02 19.65 -3.18
N ILE A 133 -4.21 19.32 -4.46
CA ILE A 133 -3.47 19.92 -5.57
C ILE A 133 -3.75 21.43 -5.67
N ILE A 134 -5.02 21.84 -5.56
CA ILE A 134 -5.44 23.26 -5.57
C ILE A 134 -4.77 24.02 -4.43
N ASN A 135 -4.85 23.47 -3.21
CA ASN A 135 -4.41 24.15 -1.99
C ASN A 135 -2.89 24.04 -1.75
N ASP A 136 -2.17 23.15 -2.45
CA ASP A 136 -0.72 23.15 -2.43
C ASP A 136 -0.18 24.25 -3.36
N TYR A 137 0.08 25.42 -2.77
CA TYR A 137 0.62 26.59 -3.47
C TYR A 137 2.08 26.43 -3.90
N SER A 138 2.76 25.34 -3.51
CA SER A 138 4.09 25.03 -4.02
C SER A 138 4.06 24.26 -5.34
N ILE A 139 2.89 23.87 -5.84
CA ILE A 139 2.70 23.32 -7.19
C ILE A 139 2.32 24.49 -8.12
N ASN A 140 3.15 24.78 -9.11
CA ASN A 140 2.90 25.85 -10.07
C ASN A 140 1.74 25.49 -10.99
N GLN A 141 1.09 26.51 -11.55
CA GLN A 141 -0.04 26.32 -12.47
C GLN A 141 0.34 25.56 -13.75
N ASP A 142 1.61 25.65 -14.16
CA ASP A 142 2.15 25.01 -15.35
C ASP A 142 2.85 23.66 -15.06
N ASP A 143 2.86 23.20 -13.80
CA ASP A 143 3.39 21.88 -13.46
C ASP A 143 2.52 20.80 -14.11
N ILE A 144 3.16 19.81 -14.73
CA ILE A 144 2.51 18.78 -15.54
C ILE A 144 2.18 17.55 -14.68
N PHE A 145 0.98 17.01 -14.90
CA PHE A 145 0.53 15.72 -14.40
C PHE A 145 0.21 14.80 -15.59
N TYR A 146 0.65 13.55 -15.55
CA TYR A 146 0.25 12.52 -16.51
C TYR A 146 -1.05 11.87 -16.07
N ALA A 147 -2.12 12.68 -15.97
CA ALA A 147 -3.39 12.31 -15.34
C ALA A 147 -4.54 12.08 -16.33
N LEU A 148 -4.27 12.09 -17.63
CA LEU A 148 -5.26 11.86 -18.69
C LEU A 148 -5.26 10.39 -19.15
N PRO A 149 -6.42 9.82 -19.54
CA PRO A 149 -6.51 8.42 -19.99
C PRO A 149 -5.61 8.05 -21.17
N ASN A 150 -5.29 9.02 -22.02
CA ASN A 150 -4.43 8.83 -23.19
C ASN A 150 -2.92 8.96 -22.88
N GLY A 151 -2.53 9.16 -21.62
CA GLY A 151 -1.14 9.33 -21.21
C GLY A 151 -0.51 10.67 -21.57
N THR A 152 -1.30 11.62 -22.10
CA THR A 152 -0.78 12.99 -22.33
C THR A 152 -0.71 13.77 -21.03
N GLY A 153 0.28 14.66 -20.94
CA GLY A 153 0.44 15.56 -19.80
C GLY A 153 -0.62 16.66 -19.79
N ILE A 154 -1.14 16.97 -18.62
CA ILE A 154 -2.05 18.09 -18.36
C ILE A 154 -1.45 18.99 -17.28
N ILE A 155 -1.44 20.30 -17.50
CA ILE A 155 -0.94 21.25 -16.49
C ILE A 155 -1.94 21.42 -15.34
N LYS A 156 -1.45 21.74 -14.15
CA LYS A 156 -2.29 21.93 -12.94
C LYS A 156 -3.52 22.79 -13.22
N LYS A 157 -3.35 23.94 -13.89
CA LYS A 157 -4.43 24.88 -14.21
C LYS A 157 -5.61 24.22 -14.95
N ASP A 158 -5.29 23.36 -15.90
CA ASP A 158 -6.28 22.70 -16.74
C ASP A 158 -6.85 21.46 -16.04
N LEU A 159 -6.03 20.74 -15.28
CA LEU A 159 -6.46 19.60 -14.47
C LEU A 159 -7.54 19.99 -13.46
N ILE A 160 -7.34 21.07 -12.71
CA ILE A 160 -8.31 21.51 -11.68
C ILE A 160 -9.62 22.06 -12.28
N SER A 161 -9.63 22.35 -13.58
CA SER A 161 -10.79 22.85 -14.34
C SER A 161 -11.49 21.74 -15.15
N THR A 162 -10.98 20.50 -15.08
CA THR A 162 -11.51 19.36 -15.84
C THR A 162 -12.80 18.83 -15.23
N LEU A 163 -13.83 18.61 -16.07
CA LEU A 163 -15.15 18.10 -15.64
C LEU A 163 -15.27 16.58 -15.69
N ASP A 164 -14.50 15.91 -16.55
CA ASP A 164 -14.47 14.45 -16.66
C ASP A 164 -13.14 13.91 -16.12
N ILE A 165 -13.17 13.33 -14.93
CA ILE A 165 -11.99 12.78 -14.26
C ILE A 165 -12.02 11.26 -14.37
N ASN A 166 -10.90 10.67 -14.79
CA ASN A 166 -10.70 9.22 -14.71
C ASN A 166 -9.92 8.88 -13.44
N LEU A 167 -10.49 8.01 -12.58
CA LEU A 167 -9.89 7.65 -11.29
C LEU A 167 -8.46 7.10 -11.47
N TYR A 168 -8.29 6.09 -12.32
CA TYR A 168 -7.01 5.40 -12.46
C TYR A 168 -5.92 6.31 -13.01
N SER A 169 -6.27 7.12 -14.01
CA SER A 169 -5.34 8.10 -14.61
C SER A 169 -4.94 9.17 -13.60
N LEU A 170 -5.89 9.70 -12.82
CA LEU A 170 -5.60 10.67 -11.76
C LEU A 170 -4.62 10.12 -10.73
N ILE A 171 -4.87 8.91 -10.21
CA ILE A 171 -4.00 8.30 -9.19
C ILE A 171 -2.60 8.01 -9.77
N LEU A 172 -2.50 7.50 -11.00
CA LEU A 172 -1.22 7.25 -11.65
C LEU A 172 -0.43 8.53 -11.88
N GLY A 173 -1.06 9.56 -12.44
CA GLY A 173 -0.42 10.84 -12.71
C GLY A 173 0.04 11.56 -11.45
N VAL A 174 -0.75 11.51 -10.37
CA VAL A 174 -0.36 12.08 -9.06
C VAL A 174 0.78 11.29 -8.43
N TRP A 175 0.77 9.95 -8.54
CA TRP A 175 1.87 9.11 -8.07
C TRP A 175 3.18 9.42 -8.80
N HIS A 176 3.15 9.52 -10.13
CA HIS A 176 4.28 9.98 -10.95
C HIS A 176 4.79 11.36 -10.55
N PHE A 177 3.89 12.33 -10.37
CA PHE A 177 4.28 13.67 -9.93
C PHE A 177 4.96 13.63 -8.56
N ILE A 178 4.47 12.83 -7.62
CA ILE A 178 5.07 12.69 -6.29
C ILE A 178 6.51 12.17 -6.39
N LEU A 179 6.74 11.10 -7.14
CA LEU A 179 8.06 10.46 -7.25
C LEU A 179 9.07 11.35 -8.00
N THR A 180 8.62 12.07 -9.02
CA THR A 180 9.49 12.93 -9.83
C THR A 180 9.75 14.30 -9.19
N SER A 181 8.75 14.86 -8.51
CA SER A 181 8.75 16.27 -8.08
C SER A 181 8.62 16.48 -6.56
N ARG A 182 8.26 15.45 -5.78
CA ARG A 182 8.02 15.53 -4.32
C ARG A 182 8.77 14.45 -3.53
N LYS A 183 10.06 14.30 -3.81
CA LYS A 183 10.95 13.32 -3.13
C LYS A 183 10.96 13.47 -1.61
N ASP A 184 10.87 14.70 -1.08
CA ASP A 184 10.78 14.89 0.37
C ASP A 184 9.35 14.73 0.88
N ASN A 185 9.04 13.55 1.40
CA ASN A 185 7.76 13.25 2.01
C ASN A 185 7.49 14.08 3.29
N LYS A 186 8.53 14.56 3.98
CA LYS A 186 8.39 15.24 5.28
C LYS A 186 7.67 16.58 5.20
N ILE A 187 7.60 17.16 4.01
CA ILE A 187 6.85 18.41 3.76
C ILE A 187 5.36 18.27 4.13
N GLY A 188 4.80 17.06 4.09
CA GLY A 188 3.41 16.77 4.43
C GLY A 188 3.12 16.64 5.92
N ALA A 189 4.13 16.64 6.82
CA ALA A 189 3.94 16.37 8.24
C ALA A 189 2.94 17.33 8.90
N SER A 190 2.99 18.63 8.58
CA SER A 190 2.03 19.61 9.07
C SER A 190 0.62 19.37 8.52
N THR A 191 0.50 18.89 7.29
CA THR A 191 -0.79 18.56 6.65
C THR A 191 -1.41 17.35 7.31
N ILE A 192 -0.64 16.28 7.51
CA ILE A 192 -1.08 15.11 8.27
C ILE A 192 -1.54 15.50 9.67
N LYS A 193 -0.76 16.32 10.39
CA LYS A 193 -1.15 16.83 11.71
C LYS A 193 -2.46 17.64 11.66
N SER A 194 -2.69 18.43 10.62
CA SER A 194 -3.94 19.19 10.48
C SER A 194 -5.15 18.34 10.13
N TRP A 195 -4.94 17.14 9.58
CA TRP A 195 -6.01 16.25 9.18
C TRP A 195 -6.47 15.28 10.26
N HIS A 196 -5.74 15.20 11.36
CA HIS A 196 -6.03 14.26 12.42
C HIS A 196 -6.08 14.96 13.77
N GLU A 197 -6.96 14.48 14.62
CA GLU A 197 -6.91 14.82 16.04
C GLU A 197 -5.77 14.06 16.72
N GLU A 198 -5.17 14.71 17.73
CA GLU A 198 -4.23 14.04 18.61
C GLU A 198 -5.02 13.08 19.51
N PRO A 199 -4.57 11.83 19.68
CA PRO A 199 -5.26 10.88 20.54
C PRO A 199 -5.22 11.37 21.99
N LEU A 200 -6.30 11.16 22.73
CA LEU A 200 -6.40 11.61 24.13
C LEU A 200 -5.54 10.72 25.04
N GLU A 201 -5.44 9.43 24.69
CA GLU A 201 -4.63 8.45 25.41
C GLU A 201 -3.53 7.81 24.55
N LYS A 202 -2.46 7.38 25.21
CA LYS A 202 -1.35 6.68 24.55
C LYS A 202 -1.81 5.31 24.06
N GLY A 203 -1.87 5.14 22.74
CA GLY A 203 -2.27 3.88 22.09
C GLY A 203 -3.59 3.99 21.30
N GLU A 204 -4.30 5.11 21.42
CA GLU A 204 -5.48 5.38 20.62
C GLU A 204 -5.13 5.70 19.15
N ALA A 205 -6.06 5.35 18.26
CA ALA A 205 -5.91 5.64 16.84
C ALA A 205 -6.13 7.13 16.55
N HIS A 206 -5.28 7.72 15.71
CA HIS A 206 -5.52 9.05 15.17
C HIS A 206 -6.80 9.06 14.32
N ILE A 207 -7.77 9.90 14.70
CA ILE A 207 -9.03 10.07 13.98
C ILE A 207 -8.81 11.08 12.87
N PHE A 208 -9.15 10.73 11.63
CA PHE A 208 -9.12 11.68 10.52
C PHE A 208 -10.35 12.60 10.59
N THR A 209 -10.11 13.90 10.69
CA THR A 209 -11.14 14.94 10.90
C THR A 209 -11.17 16.01 9.81
N SER A 210 -10.25 15.97 8.86
CA SER A 210 -10.25 16.88 7.72
C SER A 210 -11.51 16.73 6.85
N SER A 211 -12.02 17.85 6.34
CA SER A 211 -13.09 17.89 5.35
C SER A 211 -12.58 18.04 3.91
N ILE A 212 -11.28 17.85 3.67
CA ILE A 212 -10.65 18.10 2.36
C ILE A 212 -11.30 17.34 1.20
N GLY A 213 -11.88 16.17 1.47
CA GLY A 213 -12.60 15.37 0.47
C GLY A 213 -14.12 15.51 0.49
N SER A 214 -14.70 16.34 1.36
CA SER A 214 -16.16 16.37 1.55
C SER A 214 -16.92 17.00 0.38
N THR A 215 -16.32 17.96 -0.30
CA THR A 215 -16.93 18.69 -1.43
C THR A 215 -15.86 19.13 -2.43
N TYR A 216 -16.25 19.30 -3.69
CA TYR A 216 -15.43 19.94 -4.71
C TYR A 216 -16.14 21.15 -5.30
N HIS A 217 -15.37 22.11 -5.81
CA HIS A 217 -15.90 23.40 -6.27
C HIS A 217 -16.61 23.33 -7.63
N LEU A 218 -16.43 22.24 -8.37
CA LEU A 218 -17.11 21.95 -9.64
C LEU A 218 -17.96 20.69 -9.50
N ASP A 219 -19.00 20.60 -10.31
CA ASP A 219 -19.72 19.36 -10.55
C ASP A 219 -18.95 18.54 -11.58
N ILE A 220 -18.28 17.48 -11.13
CA ILE A 220 -17.41 16.64 -11.96
C ILE A 220 -17.97 15.24 -12.09
N LYS A 221 -17.78 14.64 -13.26
CA LYS A 221 -18.04 13.23 -13.50
C LYS A 221 -16.77 12.43 -13.26
N ILE A 222 -16.87 11.40 -12.42
CA ILE A 222 -15.76 10.48 -12.15
C ILE A 222 -16.03 9.16 -12.87
N SER A 223 -15.07 8.73 -13.69
CA SER A 223 -15.13 7.48 -14.45
C SER A 223 -14.06 6.48 -14.00
N THR A 224 -14.36 5.20 -14.19
CA THR A 224 -13.46 4.07 -13.92
C THR A 224 -13.36 3.17 -15.15
N LEU A 225 -13.48 3.76 -16.35
CA LEU A 225 -13.36 3.06 -17.62
C LEU A 225 -11.96 3.28 -18.17
N ILE A 226 -11.37 2.24 -18.75
CA ILE A 226 -10.14 2.31 -19.54
C ILE A 226 -10.49 1.67 -20.88
N GLU A 227 -10.07 2.29 -21.98
CA GLU A 227 -10.27 1.72 -23.31
C GLU A 227 -9.51 0.39 -23.39
N GLN A 228 -10.20 -0.69 -23.75
CA GLN A 228 -9.57 -2.02 -23.78
C GLN A 228 -8.59 -2.13 -24.94
N ASN A 229 -7.37 -2.55 -24.64
CA ASN A 229 -6.37 -2.95 -25.62
C ASN A 229 -6.03 -4.42 -25.35
N GLU A 230 -6.75 -5.32 -26.02
CA GLU A 230 -6.74 -6.77 -25.76
C GLU A 230 -5.35 -7.43 -25.87
N SER A 231 -4.39 -6.82 -26.57
CA SER A 231 -3.02 -7.35 -26.66
C SER A 231 -2.23 -7.10 -25.39
N VAL A 232 -2.33 -5.91 -24.80
CA VAL A 232 -1.57 -5.53 -23.60
C VAL A 232 -2.14 -6.20 -22.35
N GLU A 233 -3.46 -6.34 -22.26
CA GLU A 233 -4.10 -7.04 -21.13
C GLU A 233 -3.67 -8.52 -21.03
N ARG A 234 -3.44 -9.17 -22.19
CA ARG A 234 -2.93 -10.55 -22.24
C ARG A 234 -1.49 -10.65 -21.74
N GLU A 235 -0.61 -9.74 -22.17
CA GLU A 235 0.80 -9.72 -21.73
C GLU A 235 0.91 -9.47 -20.22
N ILE A 236 0.14 -8.53 -19.67
CA ILE A 236 0.11 -8.27 -18.22
C ILE A 236 -0.44 -9.48 -17.44
N SER A 237 -1.47 -10.15 -17.97
CA SER A 237 -1.99 -11.38 -17.36
C SER A 237 -0.91 -12.46 -17.28
N ASP A 238 -0.12 -12.64 -18.33
CA ASP A 238 0.89 -13.68 -18.41
C ASP A 238 2.13 -13.37 -17.55
N GLU A 239 2.57 -12.11 -17.47
CA GLU A 239 3.66 -11.68 -16.58
C GLU A 239 3.30 -11.89 -15.11
N VAL A 240 2.11 -11.47 -14.68
CA VAL A 240 1.74 -11.60 -13.25
C VAL A 240 1.53 -13.05 -12.84
N ASN A 241 1.17 -13.95 -13.75
CA ASN A 241 1.13 -15.37 -13.42
C ASN A 241 2.54 -15.96 -13.20
N LYS A 242 3.57 -15.41 -13.84
CA LYS A 242 4.92 -15.99 -13.80
C LYS A 242 5.64 -15.75 -12.47
N ASP A 243 5.45 -14.59 -11.85
CA ASP A 243 6.12 -14.20 -10.60
C ASP A 243 5.61 -14.91 -9.33
N PHE A 244 4.59 -15.78 -9.43
CA PHE A 244 3.98 -16.46 -8.28
C PHE A 244 4.09 -17.99 -8.29
N PHE A 245 4.71 -18.61 -9.30
CA PHE A 245 4.85 -20.08 -9.39
C PHE A 245 6.28 -20.64 -9.27
N GLU A 246 7.31 -19.82 -9.13
CA GLU A 246 8.64 -20.34 -8.75
C GLU A 246 8.75 -20.40 -7.22
N GLU A 247 8.28 -21.51 -6.62
CA GLU A 247 8.87 -21.95 -5.36
C GLU A 247 10.37 -22.13 -5.60
N PRO A 248 11.26 -21.56 -4.77
CA PRO A 248 12.67 -21.82 -4.91
C PRO A 248 12.88 -23.33 -4.73
N GLU A 249 13.44 -24.01 -5.74
CA GLU A 249 13.94 -25.37 -5.59
C GLU A 249 15.02 -25.34 -4.50
N ILE A 250 14.63 -25.74 -3.29
CA ILE A 250 15.58 -25.98 -2.21
C ILE A 250 16.33 -27.25 -2.61
N GLU A 251 17.56 -27.10 -3.12
CA GLU A 251 18.52 -28.20 -3.17
C GLU A 251 18.72 -28.72 -1.74
N ILE A 252 18.07 -29.84 -1.43
CA ILE A 252 18.31 -30.57 -0.19
C ILE A 252 19.70 -31.18 -0.30
N LEU A 253 20.67 -30.54 0.35
CA LEU A 253 21.99 -31.13 0.60
C LEU A 253 21.80 -32.35 1.49
N ASP A 254 22.07 -33.53 0.92
CA ASP A 254 22.10 -34.81 1.63
C ASP A 254 23.06 -34.72 2.83
N SER A 255 22.50 -34.80 4.03
CA SER A 255 23.30 -35.07 5.23
C SER A 255 22.67 -36.21 6.05
N VAL A 256 23.30 -37.36 5.88
CA VAL A 256 23.61 -38.40 6.86
C VAL A 256 22.43 -39.06 7.59
N ASP A 257 22.15 -40.23 7.04
CA ASP A 257 21.62 -41.46 7.62
C ASP A 257 21.81 -41.63 9.15
N THR A 258 20.69 -41.74 9.88
CA THR A 258 20.59 -42.62 11.06
C THR A 258 19.24 -43.31 11.05
N ASN A 259 19.26 -44.58 10.67
CA ASN A 259 18.19 -45.56 10.82
C ASN A 259 17.65 -45.61 12.26
N GLU A 260 16.31 -45.64 12.41
CA GLU A 260 15.64 -46.65 13.24
C GLU A 260 14.16 -46.81 12.85
N THR A 261 13.73 -48.07 12.83
CA THR A 261 12.57 -48.64 12.14
C THR A 261 11.24 -48.60 12.91
N SER A 262 10.17 -48.28 12.17
CA SER A 262 8.84 -48.93 12.08
C SER A 262 7.93 -49.14 13.33
N GLN A 263 6.72 -48.55 13.32
CA GLN A 263 5.39 -49.19 13.04
C GLN A 263 4.17 -48.44 13.66
N HIS A 264 3.14 -48.26 12.81
CA HIS A 264 1.67 -48.16 13.02
C HIS A 264 0.97 -47.12 13.95
N GLN A 265 0.19 -46.26 13.26
CA GLN A 265 -1.16 -45.71 13.48
C GLN A 265 -1.80 -45.69 14.89
N GLU A 266 -2.18 -44.48 15.37
CA GLU A 266 -3.51 -44.21 15.94
C GLU A 266 -3.83 -42.69 16.02
N ASN A 267 -5.09 -42.34 15.75
CA ASN A 267 -5.68 -40.99 15.78
C ASN A 267 -5.43 -40.24 17.10
N LYS A 268 -4.78 -39.07 17.07
CA LYS A 268 -4.82 -38.09 18.18
C LYS A 268 -4.89 -36.64 17.67
N GLN A 269 -5.75 -35.86 18.32
CA GLN A 269 -6.03 -34.44 18.07
C GLN A 269 -4.75 -33.58 18.05
N PRO A 270 -4.72 -32.46 17.29
CA PRO A 270 -3.54 -31.63 17.21
C PRO A 270 -3.21 -31.05 18.58
N THR A 271 -2.07 -31.46 19.13
CA THR A 271 -1.50 -30.84 20.32
C THR A 271 -0.73 -29.60 19.84
N ILE A 272 -1.27 -28.41 20.08
CA ILE A 272 -0.60 -27.15 19.74
C ILE A 272 0.54 -26.96 20.75
N ASN A 273 1.77 -27.16 20.31
CA ASN A 273 2.95 -26.90 21.11
C ASN A 273 3.28 -25.41 21.01
N ASN A 274 2.77 -24.60 21.94
CA ASN A 274 3.12 -23.17 22.01
C ASN A 274 4.60 -23.04 22.43
N GLN A 275 5.50 -22.91 21.46
CA GLN A 275 6.87 -22.51 21.72
C GLN A 275 6.89 -21.01 22.07
N PHE A 276 7.03 -20.70 23.36
CA PHE A 276 7.30 -19.34 23.83
C PHE A 276 8.81 -19.10 23.83
N ILE A 277 9.29 -18.18 22.99
CA ILE A 277 10.70 -17.73 22.99
C ILE A 277 10.84 -16.54 23.95
N PHE A 278 11.62 -16.70 25.02
CA PHE A 278 12.05 -15.60 25.89
C PHE A 278 13.47 -15.17 25.53
N ASN A 279 13.66 -13.92 25.12
CA ASN A 279 14.96 -13.28 25.10
C ASN A 279 15.07 -12.32 26.27
N GLN A 280 15.97 -12.59 27.22
CA GLN A 280 16.28 -11.69 28.33
C GLN A 280 17.79 -11.45 28.42
N SER A 281 18.19 -10.18 28.39
CA SER A 281 19.54 -9.72 28.70
C SER A 281 19.55 -9.07 30.08
N GLY A 282 20.03 -9.80 31.10
CA GLY A 282 20.23 -9.30 32.46
C GLY A 282 20.02 -10.36 33.55
N SER A 283 20.80 -10.26 34.63
CA SER A 283 20.86 -11.25 35.72
C SER A 283 19.65 -11.15 36.66
N GLY A 284 18.63 -11.96 36.42
CA GLY A 284 17.52 -12.23 37.34
C GLY A 284 17.05 -13.68 37.22
N VAL A 285 16.77 -14.33 38.34
CA VAL A 285 16.25 -15.71 38.38
C VAL A 285 14.74 -15.69 38.18
N ASN A 286 14.23 -16.46 37.21
CA ASN A 286 12.78 -16.65 37.00
C ASN A 286 12.38 -18.07 37.38
N ILE A 287 11.29 -18.21 38.14
CA ILE A 287 10.61 -19.49 38.40
C ILE A 287 9.31 -19.47 37.60
N GLY A 288 9.21 -20.32 36.58
CA GLY A 288 7.99 -20.53 35.80
C GLY A 288 7.30 -21.83 36.21
N GLN A 289 5.99 -21.79 36.43
CA GLN A 289 5.16 -22.99 36.62
C GLN A 289 4.47 -23.32 35.29
N VAL A 290 4.52 -24.59 34.88
CA VAL A 290 3.83 -25.10 33.70
C VAL A 290 2.57 -25.84 34.17
N THR A 291 1.40 -25.43 33.71
CA THR A 291 0.17 -26.23 33.80
C THR A 291 -0.38 -26.46 32.39
N ASN A 292 -0.77 -27.71 32.13
CA ASN A 292 -1.40 -28.10 30.87
C ASN A 292 -2.78 -27.44 30.77
N VAL A 293 -3.10 -26.84 29.63
CA VAL A 293 -4.41 -26.24 29.36
C VAL A 293 -5.20 -27.17 28.46
N ILE A 294 -6.40 -27.57 28.87
CA ILE A 294 -7.33 -28.38 28.07
C ILE A 294 -8.42 -27.46 27.52
N ILE A 295 -8.69 -27.53 26.20
CA ILE A 295 -9.78 -26.79 25.56
C ILE A 295 -10.85 -27.77 25.10
N LYS A 296 -12.08 -27.61 25.59
CA LYS A 296 -13.27 -28.35 25.11
C LYS A 296 -14.32 -27.36 24.63
N ASN A 297 -14.85 -27.58 23.42
CA ASN A 297 -15.89 -26.76 22.80
C ASN A 297 -15.59 -25.24 22.80
N GLY A 298 -14.33 -24.87 22.55
CA GLY A 298 -13.91 -23.47 22.48
C GLY A 298 -13.81 -22.74 23.82
N LYS A 299 -13.86 -23.45 24.96
CA LYS A 299 -13.62 -22.89 26.30
C LYS A 299 -12.43 -23.57 26.97
N VAL A 300 -11.62 -22.77 27.65
CA VAL A 300 -10.54 -23.25 28.54
C VAL A 300 -11.18 -23.88 29.78
N VAL A 301 -10.75 -25.10 30.10
CA VAL A 301 -11.08 -25.81 31.34
C VAL A 301 -9.78 -26.15 32.06
N ASP A 302 -9.74 -25.89 33.36
CA ASP A 302 -8.58 -26.19 34.20
C ASP A 302 -8.32 -27.69 34.22
N ALA A 303 -7.04 -28.08 34.15
CA ALA A 303 -6.64 -29.48 34.32
C ALA A 303 -6.71 -29.82 35.83
N GLU A 304 -7.48 -30.84 36.20
CA GLU A 304 -7.42 -31.46 37.54
C GLU A 304 -6.06 -32.12 37.81
#